data_AF-A0A5D8YR78-F1
#
_entry.id   AF-A0A5D8YR78-F1
#
_cell.length_a   1.000
_cell.length_b   1.000
_cell.length_c   1.000
_cell.angle_alpha   90.00
_cell.angle_beta   90.00
_cell.angle_gamma   90.00
#
_symmetry.space_group_name_H-M   'P 1'
#
loop_
_entity.id
_entity.type
_entity.pdbx_description
1 polymer ?
#
loop_
_entity_poly.entity_id
_entity_poly.type
_entity_poly.pdbx_seq_one_letter_code
_entity_poly.pdbx_strand_id
1 'polypeptide(L)' 'MDLATRKYNFIQELIDIDKESILDALEKVLKQKKEESQELSDEIRQELDDRLASYHKNPNDLLDWESVKKDW' A
#
# COMPACT_ATOMS: atom_id res chain seq x y z
N MET A 1 -7.35 22.56 18.40
CA MET A 1 -8.00 21.24 18.57
C MET A 1 -6.90 20.20 18.48
N ASP A 2 -6.73 19.37 19.49
CA ASP A 2 -5.71 18.32 19.51
C ASP A 2 -6.08 17.17 18.55
N LEU A 3 -5.10 16.30 18.29
CA LEU A 3 -5.25 15.19 17.34
C LEU A 3 -6.33 14.19 17.77
N ALA A 4 -6.51 13.95 19.08
CA ALA A 4 -7.51 13.00 19.57
C ALA A 4 -8.91 13.55 19.34
N THR A 5 -9.14 14.82 19.65
CA THR A 5 -10.42 15.49 19.36
C THR A 5 -10.72 15.51 17.86
N ARG A 6 -9.72 15.77 17.02
CA ARG A 6 -9.91 15.73 15.56
C ARG A 6 -10.25 14.33 15.03
N LYS A 7 -9.61 13.28 15.57
CA LYS A 7 -9.92 11.88 15.24
C LYS A 7 -11.35 11.51 15.65
N TYR A 8 -11.76 11.93 16.84
CA TYR A 8 -13.10 11.67 17.35
C TYR A 8 -14.18 12.29 16.45
N ASN A 9 -14.03 13.58 16.10
CA ASN A 9 -14.98 14.26 15.22
C ASN A 9 -15.05 13.60 13.84
N PHE A 10 -13.91 13.23 13.27
CA PHE A 10 -13.87 12.54 11.98
C PHE A 10 -14.57 11.18 12.01
N ILE A 11 -14.43 10.41 13.11
CA ILE A 11 -15.15 9.13 13.25
C ILE A 11 -16.67 9.36 13.31
N GLN A 12 -17.14 10.40 13.99
CA GLN A 12 -18.56 10.74 14.01
C GLN A 12 -19.06 11.07 12.60
N GLU A 13 -18.33 11.91 11.86
CA GLU A 13 -18.68 12.27 10.47
C GLU A 13 -18.74 11.03 9.56
N LEU A 14 -17.88 10.03 9.76
CA LEU A 14 -17.91 8.79 8.97
C LEU A 14 -19.16 7.94 9.22
N ILE A 15 -19.69 7.94 10.45
CA ILE A 15 -20.89 7.17 10.81
C ILE A 15 -22.13 7.70 10.10
N ASP A 16 -22.18 9.02 9.88
CA ASP A 16 -23.30 9.70 9.24
C ASP A 16 -23.27 9.61 7.69
N ILE A 17 -22.29 8.93 7.10
CA ILE A 17 -22.19 8.74 5.65
C ILE A 17 -23.12 7.61 5.20
N ASP A 18 -24.22 7.97 4.55
CA ASP A 18 -25.18 7.00 4.01
C ASP A 18 -24.79 6.41 2.64
N LYS A 19 -23.83 7.03 1.93
CA LYS A 19 -23.47 6.65 0.55
C LYS A 19 -22.18 5.82 0.53
N GLU A 20 -22.31 4.55 0.14
CA GLU A 20 -21.19 3.62 -0.04
C GLU A 20 -20.07 4.17 -0.94
N SER A 21 -20.43 4.79 -2.07
CA SER A 21 -19.44 5.43 -2.98
C SER A 21 -18.53 6.49 -2.32
N ILE A 22 -19.01 7.13 -1.25
CA ILE A 22 -18.21 8.12 -0.50
C ILE A 22 -17.22 7.39 0.42
N LEU A 23 -17.66 6.32 1.08
CA LEU A 23 -16.79 5.45 1.88
C LEU A 23 -15.70 4.82 1.01
N ASP A 24 -16.04 4.31 -0.18
CA ASP A 24 -15.08 3.74 -1.13
C ASP A 24 -13.97 4.73 -1.51
N ALA A 25 -14.36 5.97 -1.80
CA ALA A 25 -13.41 7.03 -2.14
C ALA A 25 -12.48 7.35 -0.95
N LEU A 26 -13.03 7.44 0.26
CA LEU A 26 -12.28 7.66 1.49
C LEU A 26 -11.28 6.54 1.78
N GLU A 27 -11.73 5.29 1.68
CA GLU A 27 -10.86 4.12 1.86
C GLU A 27 -9.70 4.12 0.88
N LYS A 28 -9.97 4.42 -0.40
CA LYS A 28 -8.94 4.48 -1.44
C LYS A 28 -7.87 5.51 -1.11
N VAL A 29 -8.26 6.70 -0.68
CA VAL A 29 -7.33 7.77 -0.29
C VAL A 29 -6.50 7.36 0.92
N LEU A 30 -7.11 6.74 1.94
CA LEU A 30 -6.41 6.27 3.13
C LEU A 30 -5.42 5.15 2.81
N LYS A 31 -5.81 4.18 1.97
CA LYS A 31 -4.94 3.09 1.50
C LYS A 31 -3.75 3.64 0.71
N GLN A 32 -4.00 4.54 -0.24
CA GLN A 32 -2.94 5.18 -1.01
C GLN A 32 -1.96 5.93 -0.10
N LYS A 33 -2.45 6.71 0.87
CA LYS A 33 -1.57 7.43 1.80
C LYS A 33 -0.76 6.49 2.69
N LYS A 34 -1.36 5.36 3.09
CA LYS A 34 -0.68 4.31 3.85
C LYS A 34 0.41 3.66 3.01
N GLU A 35 0.12 3.30 1.76
CA GLU A 35 1.07 2.72 0.81
C GLU A 35 2.21 3.69 0.48
N GLU A 36 1.91 4.97 0.25
CA GLU A 36 2.92 6.03 0.04
C GLU A 36 3.81 6.24 1.27
N SER A 37 3.26 6.05 2.48
CA SER A 37 4.01 6.15 3.74
C SER A 37 4.74 4.86 4.15
N GLN A 38 4.36 3.73 3.57
CA GLN A 38 5.10 2.48 3.70
C GLN A 38 6.29 2.59 2.76
N GLU A 39 7.41 3.11 3.29
CA GLU A 39 8.71 2.87 2.68
C GLU A 39 8.88 1.35 2.60
N LEU A 40 8.93 0.82 1.37
CA LEU A 40 9.50 -0.49 1.12
C LEU A 40 10.85 -0.53 1.86
N SER A 41 11.10 -1.57 2.66
CA SER A 41 12.41 -1.69 3.30
C SER A 41 13.48 -1.66 2.21
N ASP A 42 14.66 -1.15 2.54
CA ASP A 42 15.76 -1.05 1.58
C ASP A 42 16.07 -2.42 0.96
N GLU A 43 15.89 -3.52 1.71
CA GLU A 43 16.04 -4.89 1.20
C GLU A 43 15.01 -5.24 0.12
N ILE A 44 13.73 -4.86 0.33
CA ILE A 44 12.66 -5.13 -0.64
C ILE A 44 12.83 -4.26 -1.89
N ARG A 45 13.29 -3.00 -1.73
CA ARG A 45 13.63 -2.13 -2.86
C ARG A 45 14.77 -2.70 -3.68
N GLN A 46 15.83 -3.17 -3.02
CA GLN A 46 16.99 -3.72 -3.71
C GLN A 46 16.62 -4.98 -4.50
N GLU A 47 15.87 -5.91 -3.90
CA GLU A 47 15.38 -7.10 -4.59
C GLU A 47 14.47 -6.74 -5.79
N LEU A 48 13.64 -5.70 -5.65
CA LEU A 48 12.79 -5.22 -6.75
C LEU A 48 13.63 -4.63 -7.89
N ASP A 49 14.64 -3.82 -7.58
CA ASP A 49 15.54 -3.21 -8.58
C ASP A 49 16.37 -4.28 -9.30
N ASP A 50 16.92 -5.25 -8.58
CA ASP A 50 17.68 -6.37 -9.15
C ASP A 50 16.82 -7.23 -10.08
N ARG A 51 15.55 -7.44 -9.72
CA ARG A 51 14.58 -8.14 -10.58
C ARG A 51 14.19 -7.34 -11.81
N LEU A 52 13.93 -6.04 -11.68
CA LEU A 52 13.63 -5.18 -12.83
C LEU A 52 14.80 -5.16 -13.82
N ALA A 53 16.04 -5.08 -13.33
CA ALA A 53 17.24 -5.16 -14.14
C ALA A 53 17.38 -6.52 -14.85
N SER A 54 17.12 -7.63 -14.13
CA SER A 54 17.17 -8.98 -14.68
C SER A 54 16.09 -9.21 -15.74
N TYR A 55 14.87 -8.75 -15.49
CA TYR A 55 13.75 -8.82 -16.43
C TYR A 55 14.01 -7.98 -17.70
N HIS A 56 14.57 -6.77 -17.56
CA HIS A 56 14.96 -5.96 -18.71
C HIS A 56 16.01 -6.66 -19.58
N LYS A 57 16.91 -7.44 -18.94
CA LYS A 57 17.95 -8.20 -19.64
C LYS A 57 17.40 -9.49 -20.27
N ASN A 58 16.41 -10.14 -19.64
CA ASN A 58 15.75 -11.34 -20.15
C ASN A 58 14.24 -11.33 -19.80
N PRO A 59 13.37 -10.90 -20.73
CA PRO A 59 11.92 -10.80 -20.47
C PRO A 59 11.21 -12.14 -20.24
N ASN A 60 11.86 -13.26 -20.56
CA ASN A 60 11.33 -14.60 -20.34
C ASN A 60 11.74 -15.16 -18.97
N ASP A 61 12.55 -14.42 -18.21
CA ASP A 61 12.92 -14.75 -16.84
C ASP A 61 11.76 -14.37 -15.89
N LEU A 62 10.70 -15.19 -15.97
CA LEU A 62 9.51 -15.01 -15.17
C LEU A 62 9.80 -15.51 -13.76
N LEU A 63 9.62 -14.62 -12.79
CA LEU A 63 9.77 -14.91 -11.38
C LEU A 63 8.84 -16.07 -10.96
N ASP A 64 9.44 -17.14 -10.43
CA ASP A 64 8.70 -18.19 -9.73
C ASP A 64 8.36 -17.74 -8.32
N TRP A 65 7.11 -17.33 -8.13
CA TRP A 65 6.58 -16.89 -6.84
C TRP A 65 6.61 -17.98 -5.77
N GLU A 66 6.65 -19.28 -6.12
CA GLU A 66 6.81 -20.34 -5.12
C GLU A 66 8.22 -20.38 -4.53
N SER A 67 9.23 -20.06 -5.33
CA SER A 67 10.63 -20.01 -4.88
C SER A 67 10.89 -18.84 -3.93
N VAL A 68 10.26 -17.69 -4.15
CA VAL A 68 10.43 -16.47 -3.32
C VAL A 68 9.75 -16.59 -1.95
N LYS A 69 8.63 -17.29 -1.88
CA LYS A 69 7.81 -17.38 -0.65
C LYS A 69 8.46 -18.20 0.47
N LYS A 70 9.52 -18.96 0.15
CA LYS A 70 10.25 -19.79 1.12
C LYS A 70 11.13 -18.98 2.09
N ASP A 71 11.52 -17.77 1.69
CA ASP A 71 12.47 -16.94 2.43
C ASP A 71 11.83 -15.69 3.07
N TRP A 72 10.49 -15.64 3.15
CA TRP A 72 9.71 -14.58 3.81
C TRP A 72 9.12 -15.02 5.16
#